data_AF-A0A3B0W2J4-F1
#
_entry.id   AF-A0A3B0W2J4-F1
#
_cell.length_a   1.000
_cell.length_b   1.000
_cell.length_c   1.000
_cell.angle_alpha   90.00
_cell.angle_beta   90.00
_cell.angle_gamma   90.00
#
_symmetry.space_group_name_H-M   'P 1'
#
loop_
_entity.id
_entity.type
_entity.pdbx_description
1 polymer ?
#
loop_
_entity_poly.entity_id
_entity_poly.type
_entity_poly.pdbx_seq_one_letter_code
_entity_poly.pdbx_strand_id
1 'polypeptide(L)'
;MACTTQIDIQIVQNLLTALTQNNQAQAVALLDELTQLRESELYQNLTSLTNNLHDTLDQLVDNRLLMQTKHDIPDVAERLEYVLSSIEEACSKTLSSTEKAMDLSDTISQLIQNNPSEPQLSQVQNLLSDLNAELTNILLAQSFQDLTGQVLNRVALTISSLEQSLIQLISASRHDYDAIPDKEEEDTMQKSAEMKGIGPNVTQKSKQDSADSQADVDDLLGELGI
;
A
#
# COMPACT_ATOMS: atom_id res chain seq x y z
N MET A 1 8.77 -19.23 -35.38
CA MET A 1 9.48 -19.39 -36.67
C MET A 1 10.97 -19.40 -36.33
N ALA A 2 11.61 -20.56 -36.41
CA ALA A 2 13.01 -20.72 -36.06
C ALA A 2 13.88 -20.38 -37.28
N CYS A 3 14.43 -19.16 -37.33
CA CYS A 3 15.50 -18.84 -38.27
C CYS A 3 16.74 -19.59 -37.81
N THR A 4 16.91 -20.79 -38.34
CA THR A 4 18.09 -21.63 -38.07
C THR A 4 19.20 -21.13 -38.97
N THR A 5 20.35 -20.86 -38.37
CA THR A 5 21.60 -20.46 -39.01
C THR A 5 21.96 -21.45 -40.12
N GLN A 6 21.59 -21.15 -41.35
CA GLN A 6 22.07 -21.90 -42.50
C GLN A 6 23.38 -21.25 -42.91
N ILE A 7 24.46 -21.57 -42.17
CA ILE A 7 25.81 -21.42 -42.71
C ILE A 7 25.80 -22.29 -43.97
N ASP A 8 25.70 -21.65 -45.13
CA ASP A 8 25.57 -22.38 -46.38
C ASP A 8 26.81 -23.25 -46.56
N ILE A 9 26.60 -24.56 -46.68
CA ILE A 9 27.68 -25.56 -46.83
C ILE A 9 28.61 -25.16 -47.98
N GLN A 10 28.07 -24.48 -48.99
CA GLN A 10 28.79 -23.95 -50.13
C GLN A 10 29.83 -22.88 -49.74
N ILE A 11 29.54 -21.99 -48.78
CA ILE A 11 30.46 -20.93 -48.33
C ILE A 11 31.63 -21.56 -47.57
N VAL A 12 31.33 -22.57 -46.74
CA VAL A 12 32.36 -23.33 -45.99
C VAL A 12 33.26 -24.14 -46.95
N GLN A 13 32.68 -24.74 -47.99
CA GLN A 13 33.44 -25.45 -49.04
C GLN A 13 34.33 -24.50 -49.87
N ASN A 14 33.82 -23.30 -50.18
CA ASN A 14 34.58 -22.28 -50.90
C ASN A 14 35.73 -21.72 -50.03
N LEU A 15 35.51 -21.52 -48.74
CA LEU A 15 36.54 -21.09 -47.79
C LEU A 15 37.62 -22.18 -47.60
N LEU A 16 37.22 -23.45 -47.52
CA LEU A 16 38.16 -24.57 -47.49
C LEU A 16 39.00 -24.63 -48.77
N THR A 17 38.36 -24.43 -49.94
CA THR A 17 39.05 -24.41 -51.23
C THR A 17 40.05 -23.24 -51.31
N ALA A 18 39.66 -22.04 -50.87
CA ALA A 18 40.54 -20.87 -50.83
C ALA A 18 41.75 -21.08 -49.89
N LEU A 19 41.54 -21.72 -48.73
CA LEU A 19 42.61 -22.10 -47.81
C LEU A 19 43.53 -23.17 -48.40
N THR A 20 42.99 -24.18 -49.09
CA THR A 20 43.81 -25.22 -49.77
C THR A 20 44.64 -24.69 -50.93
N GLN A 21 44.21 -23.60 -51.57
CA GLN A 21 44.92 -22.94 -52.67
C GLN A 21 45.90 -21.85 -52.19
N ASN A 22 46.09 -21.71 -50.87
CA ASN A 22 46.90 -20.65 -50.23
C ASN A 22 46.47 -19.22 -50.61
N ASN A 23 45.20 -19.04 -51.01
CA ASN A 23 44.64 -17.75 -51.38
C ASN A 23 44.05 -17.06 -50.16
N GLN A 24 44.92 -16.47 -49.33
CA GLN A 24 44.52 -15.79 -48.09
C GLN A 24 43.57 -14.62 -48.33
N ALA A 25 43.69 -13.90 -49.44
CA ALA A 25 42.82 -12.75 -49.74
C ALA A 25 41.35 -13.19 -49.92
N GLN A 26 41.12 -14.30 -50.61
CA GLN A 26 39.78 -14.85 -50.82
C GLN A 26 39.22 -15.51 -49.54
N ALA A 27 40.07 -16.12 -48.72
CA ALA A 27 39.66 -16.68 -47.43
C ALA A 27 39.20 -15.59 -46.44
N VAL A 28 39.93 -14.46 -46.36
CA VAL A 28 39.55 -13.32 -45.52
C VAL A 28 38.24 -12.69 -46.00
N ALA A 29 38.06 -12.49 -47.30
CA ALA A 29 36.82 -11.93 -47.86
C ALA A 29 35.59 -12.79 -47.54
N LEU A 30 35.69 -14.12 -47.63
CA LEU A 30 34.61 -15.04 -47.28
C LEU A 30 34.34 -15.08 -45.76
N LEU A 31 35.36 -14.87 -44.93
CA LEU A 31 35.24 -14.79 -43.47
C LEU A 31 34.56 -13.47 -43.04
N ASP A 32 34.91 -12.36 -43.69
CA ASP A 32 34.27 -11.06 -43.48
C ASP A 32 32.80 -11.10 -43.89
N GLU A 33 32.46 -11.76 -45.02
CA GLU A 33 31.07 -11.95 -45.47
C GLU A 33 30.24 -12.75 -44.45
N LEU A 34 30.79 -13.85 -43.91
CA LEU A 34 30.15 -14.63 -42.86
C LEU A 34 29.99 -13.85 -41.55
N THR A 35 30.99 -13.04 -41.20
CA THR A 35 30.96 -12.22 -39.98
C THR A 35 29.90 -11.12 -40.10
N GLN A 36 29.83 -10.46 -41.26
CA GLN A 36 28.84 -9.41 -41.54
C GLN A 36 27.41 -9.96 -41.57
N LEU A 37 27.20 -11.16 -42.13
CA LEU A 37 25.90 -11.84 -42.13
C LEU A 37 25.44 -12.12 -40.68
N ARG A 38 26.35 -12.65 -39.85
CA ARG A 38 26.08 -12.97 -38.45
C ARG A 38 25.85 -11.71 -37.61
N GLU A 39 26.63 -10.66 -37.82
CA GLU A 39 26.43 -9.37 -37.15
C GLU A 39 25.07 -8.76 -37.51
N SER A 40 24.71 -8.74 -38.80
CA SER A 40 23.42 -8.23 -39.26
C SER A 40 22.25 -8.98 -38.62
N GLU A 41 22.34 -10.30 -38.51
CA GLU A 41 21.33 -11.14 -37.86
C GLU A 41 21.23 -10.86 -36.35
N LEU A 42 22.37 -10.75 -35.66
CA LEU A 42 22.39 -10.38 -34.25
C LEU A 42 21.77 -9.01 -34.02
N TYR A 43 22.06 -8.02 -34.88
CA TYR A 43 21.41 -6.71 -34.83
C TYR A 43 19.91 -6.80 -35.10
N GLN A 44 19.46 -7.56 -36.10
CA GLN A 44 18.03 -7.74 -36.38
C GLN A 44 17.30 -8.42 -35.21
N ASN A 45 17.90 -9.42 -34.59
CA ASN A 45 17.36 -10.09 -33.42
C ASN A 45 17.34 -9.17 -32.19
N LEU A 46 18.40 -8.39 -31.97
CA LEU A 46 18.46 -7.40 -30.90
C LEU A 46 17.40 -6.31 -31.10
N THR A 47 17.24 -5.81 -32.33
CA THR A 47 16.22 -4.83 -32.68
C THR A 47 14.82 -5.43 -32.53
N SER A 48 14.59 -6.66 -32.97
CA SER A 48 13.30 -7.34 -32.81
C SER A 48 12.95 -7.56 -31.34
N LEU A 49 13.93 -7.94 -30.51
CA LEU A 49 13.76 -8.11 -29.07
C LEU A 49 13.53 -6.77 -28.38
N THR A 50 14.31 -5.75 -28.73
CA THR A 50 14.18 -4.40 -28.17
C THR A 50 12.85 -3.78 -28.56
N ASN A 51 12.40 -3.96 -29.80
CA ASN A 51 11.08 -3.51 -30.26
C ASN A 51 9.97 -4.30 -29.57
N ASN A 52 10.07 -5.63 -29.42
CA ASN A 52 9.08 -6.39 -28.66
C ASN A 52 9.03 -5.92 -27.20
N LEU A 53 10.18 -5.73 -26.55
CA LEU A 53 10.24 -5.20 -25.19
C LEU A 53 9.62 -3.80 -25.13
N HIS A 54 9.95 -2.93 -26.08
CA HIS A 54 9.41 -1.58 -26.16
C HIS A 54 7.91 -1.59 -26.38
N ASP A 55 7.39 -2.38 -27.31
CA ASP A 55 5.96 -2.53 -27.60
C ASP A 55 5.21 -3.10 -26.38
N THR A 56 5.81 -4.06 -25.65
CA THR A 56 5.23 -4.55 -24.39
C THR A 56 5.24 -3.48 -23.30
N LEU A 57 6.32 -2.71 -23.17
CA LEU A 57 6.42 -1.58 -22.25
C LEU A 57 5.44 -0.47 -22.61
N ASP A 58 5.21 -0.20 -23.89
CA ASP A 58 4.29 0.82 -24.37
C ASP A 58 2.83 0.40 -24.11
N GLN A 59 2.50 -0.89 -24.32
CA GLN A 59 1.23 -1.46 -23.88
C GLN A 59 1.04 -1.42 -22.35
N LEU A 60 2.13 -1.54 -21.58
CA LEU A 60 2.16 -1.34 -20.14
C LEU A 60 2.00 0.14 -19.74
N VAL A 61 2.46 1.07 -20.58
CA VAL A 61 2.33 2.51 -20.38
C VAL A 61 0.90 3.00 -20.70
N ASP A 62 0.28 2.43 -21.73
CA ASP A 62 -1.13 2.61 -22.05
C ASP A 62 -2.07 1.89 -21.07
N ASN A 63 -1.53 1.02 -20.21
CA ASN A 63 -2.32 0.42 -19.15
C ASN A 63 -2.68 1.49 -18.12
N ARG A 64 -3.99 1.57 -17.85
CA ARG A 64 -4.66 2.40 -16.84
C ARG A 64 -3.91 2.43 -15.49
N LEU A 65 -3.14 1.40 -15.17
CA LEU A 65 -2.27 1.31 -14.01
C LEU A 65 -1.31 2.51 -13.82
N LEU A 66 -0.60 2.99 -14.86
CA LEU A 66 0.35 4.10 -14.67
C LEU A 66 -0.37 5.43 -14.42
N MET A 67 -1.50 5.66 -15.09
CA MET A 67 -2.37 6.81 -14.83
C MET A 67 -2.94 6.76 -13.40
N GLN A 68 -3.41 5.59 -12.96
CA GLN A 68 -3.87 5.37 -11.58
C GLN A 68 -2.73 5.55 -10.57
N THR A 69 -1.54 5.04 -10.85
CA THR A 69 -0.38 5.17 -9.95
C THR A 69 0.05 6.63 -9.80
N LYS A 70 0.05 7.41 -10.89
CA LYS A 70 0.48 8.81 -10.88
C LYS A 70 -0.48 9.73 -10.13
N HIS A 71 -1.78 9.45 -10.13
CA HIS A 71 -2.79 10.34 -9.58
C HIS A 71 -3.53 9.74 -8.38
N ASP A 72 -3.96 8.49 -8.47
CA ASP A 72 -4.81 7.84 -7.47
C ASP A 72 -4.04 7.47 -6.19
N ILE A 73 -2.77 7.08 -6.28
CA ILE A 73 -1.96 6.79 -5.08
C ILE A 73 -1.69 8.07 -4.26
N PRO A 74 -1.20 9.18 -4.85
CA PRO A 74 -1.08 10.44 -4.11
C PRO A 74 -2.40 10.95 -3.54
N ASP A 75 -3.50 10.86 -4.31
CA ASP A 75 -4.85 11.25 -3.83
C ASP A 75 -5.31 10.39 -2.66
N VAL A 76 -5.06 9.08 -2.68
CA VAL A 76 -5.32 8.19 -1.53
C VAL A 76 -4.52 8.58 -0.31
N ALA A 77 -3.23 8.90 -0.48
CA ALA A 77 -2.38 9.31 0.64
C ALA A 77 -2.89 10.61 1.28
N GLU A 78 -3.22 11.63 0.48
CA GLU A 78 -3.78 12.90 0.96
C GLU A 78 -5.12 12.69 1.69
N ARG A 79 -5.98 11.81 1.15
CA ARG A 79 -7.25 11.45 1.80
C ARG A 79 -7.06 10.74 3.14
N LEU A 80 -6.10 9.83 3.24
CA LEU A 80 -5.78 9.16 4.50
C LEU A 80 -5.25 10.14 5.53
N GLU A 81 -4.38 11.07 5.12
CA GLU A 81 -3.88 12.14 5.98
C GLU A 81 -5.00 13.06 6.47
N TYR A 82 -5.94 13.43 5.59
CA TYR A 82 -7.14 14.17 5.97
C TYR A 82 -7.99 13.40 7.00
N VAL A 83 -8.20 12.10 6.80
CA VAL A 83 -8.95 11.26 7.75
C VAL A 83 -8.25 11.20 9.11
N LEU A 84 -6.92 11.03 9.12
CA LEU A 84 -6.13 11.00 10.35
C LEU A 84 -6.24 12.33 11.11
N SER A 85 -6.06 13.46 10.42
CA SER A 85 -6.19 14.79 11.03
C SER A 85 -7.61 15.03 11.57
N SER A 86 -8.65 14.60 10.83
CA SER A 86 -10.04 14.72 11.27
C SER A 86 -10.33 13.87 12.53
N ILE A 87 -9.74 12.68 12.63
CA ILE A 87 -9.85 11.81 13.81
C ILE A 87 -9.14 12.44 15.01
N GLU A 88 -7.94 12.99 14.81
CA GLU A 88 -7.18 13.66 15.86
C GLU A 88 -7.95 14.87 16.41
N GLU A 89 -8.51 15.71 15.54
CA GLU A 89 -9.31 16.87 15.93
C GLU A 89 -10.57 16.46 16.70
N ALA A 90 -11.30 15.45 16.22
CA ALA A 90 -12.50 14.93 16.88
C ALA A 90 -12.17 14.33 18.25
N CYS A 91 -11.07 13.59 18.36
CA CYS A 91 -10.58 13.02 19.61
C CYS A 91 -10.22 14.12 20.62
N SER A 92 -9.44 15.12 20.19
CA SER A 92 -9.04 16.26 21.03
C SER A 92 -10.25 17.04 21.54
N LYS A 93 -11.23 17.33 20.68
CA LYS A 93 -12.49 17.98 21.07
C LYS A 93 -13.30 17.14 22.05
N THR A 94 -13.42 15.84 21.79
CA THR A 94 -14.14 14.90 22.66
C THR A 94 -13.50 14.85 24.05
N LEU A 95 -12.17 14.71 24.12
CA LEU A 95 -11.42 14.69 25.38
C LEU A 95 -11.63 15.99 26.16
N SER A 96 -11.45 17.14 25.53
CA SER A 96 -11.59 18.43 26.19
C SER A 96 -13.00 18.71 26.72
N SER A 97 -14.05 18.40 25.93
CA SER A 97 -15.43 18.53 26.42
C SER A 97 -15.77 17.50 27.50
N THR A 98 -15.16 16.31 27.46
CA THR A 98 -15.33 15.30 28.51
C THR A 98 -14.70 15.75 29.82
N GLU A 99 -13.49 16.31 29.79
CA GLU A 99 -12.81 16.86 30.97
C GLU A 99 -13.67 17.96 31.63
N LYS A 100 -14.16 18.92 30.83
CA LYS A 100 -15.06 19.98 31.35
C LYS A 100 -16.36 19.43 31.92
N ALA A 101 -16.94 18.42 31.27
CA ALA A 101 -18.15 17.77 31.77
C ALA A 101 -17.89 17.07 33.12
N MET A 102 -16.73 16.46 33.31
CA MET A 102 -16.32 15.87 34.60
C MET A 102 -16.17 16.95 35.67
N ASP A 103 -15.47 18.05 35.39
CA ASP A 103 -15.29 19.18 36.33
C ASP A 103 -16.64 19.80 36.76
N LEU A 104 -17.55 20.00 35.81
CA LEU A 104 -18.90 20.49 36.07
C LEU A 104 -19.70 19.50 36.92
N SER A 105 -19.61 18.21 36.62
CA SER A 105 -20.26 17.13 37.38
C SER A 105 -19.78 17.10 38.83
N ASP A 106 -18.46 17.21 39.05
CA ASP A 106 -17.88 17.25 40.40
C ASP A 106 -18.33 18.48 41.18
N THR A 107 -18.36 19.64 40.52
CA THR A 107 -18.85 20.89 41.13
C THR A 107 -20.33 20.79 41.53
N ILE A 108 -21.16 20.21 40.67
CA ILE A 108 -22.59 19.96 40.96
C ILE A 108 -22.73 19.00 42.16
N SER A 109 -21.97 17.90 42.17
CA SER A 109 -21.97 16.93 43.28
C SER A 109 -21.60 17.57 44.62
N GLN A 110 -20.58 18.44 44.65
CA GLN A 110 -20.19 19.17 45.86
C GLN A 110 -21.27 20.15 46.33
N LEU A 111 -21.91 20.88 45.42
CA LEU A 111 -23.00 21.80 45.77
C LEU A 111 -24.23 21.07 46.33
N ILE A 112 -24.55 19.90 45.79
CA ILE A 112 -25.66 19.07 46.28
C ILE A 112 -25.33 18.49 47.67
N GLN A 113 -24.12 18.00 47.90
CA GLN A 113 -23.70 17.46 49.20
C GLN A 113 -23.72 18.51 50.33
N ASN A 114 -23.43 19.77 50.00
CA ASN A 114 -23.40 20.87 50.97
C ASN A 114 -24.79 21.41 51.36
N ASN A 115 -25.88 20.77 50.90
CA ASN A 115 -27.27 21.14 51.16
C ASN A 115 -27.57 22.56 50.62
N PRO A 116 -27.91 22.68 49.32
CA PRO A 116 -27.90 23.96 48.62
C PRO A 116 -28.93 24.95 49.18
N SER A 117 -28.48 26.17 49.40
CA SER A 117 -29.30 27.34 49.71
C SER A 117 -30.12 27.75 48.47
N GLU A 118 -31.23 28.46 48.63
CA GLU A 118 -32.04 29.02 47.51
C GLU A 118 -31.21 29.68 46.37
N PRO A 119 -30.19 30.52 46.63
CA PRO A 119 -29.35 31.10 45.57
C PRO A 119 -28.38 30.11 44.90
N GLN A 120 -28.07 28.97 45.53
CA GLN A 120 -27.21 27.93 44.94
C GLN A 120 -28.02 27.01 44.02
N LEU A 121 -29.34 26.95 44.19
CA LEU A 121 -30.23 26.15 43.33
C LEU A 121 -30.23 26.67 41.88
N SER A 122 -30.22 28.00 41.69
CA SER A 122 -30.09 28.61 40.36
C SER A 122 -28.70 28.39 39.77
N GLN A 123 -27.66 28.36 40.60
CA GLN A 123 -26.29 28.08 40.16
C GLN A 123 -26.13 26.62 39.69
N VAL A 124 -26.75 25.66 40.39
CA VAL A 124 -26.80 24.25 39.98
C VAL A 124 -27.55 24.09 38.66
N GLN A 125 -28.66 24.81 38.45
CA GLN A 125 -29.36 24.79 37.15
C GLN A 125 -28.48 25.31 36.00
N ASN A 126 -27.70 26.36 36.22
CA ASN A 126 -26.77 26.87 35.21
C ASN A 126 -25.67 25.84 34.89
N LEU A 127 -25.04 25.26 35.92
CA LEU A 127 -24.02 24.21 35.74
C LEU A 127 -24.57 22.97 35.01
N LEU A 128 -25.81 22.58 35.29
CA LEU A 128 -26.50 21.51 34.55
C LEU A 128 -26.74 21.85 33.08
N SER A 129 -27.05 23.12 32.78
CA SER A 129 -27.18 23.59 31.40
C SER A 129 -25.83 23.54 30.69
N ASP A 130 -24.76 23.99 31.34
CA ASP A 130 -23.40 23.96 30.80
C ASP A 130 -22.92 22.52 30.58
N LEU A 131 -23.24 21.60 31.49
CA LEU A 131 -22.94 20.17 31.34
C LEU A 131 -23.64 19.58 30.11
N ASN A 132 -24.92 19.87 29.91
CA ASN A 132 -25.64 19.43 28.71
C ASN A 132 -25.06 20.04 27.43
N ALA A 133 -24.57 21.28 27.48
CA ALA A 133 -23.88 21.91 26.37
C ALA A 133 -22.58 21.18 26.03
N GLU A 134 -21.76 20.79 27.02
CA GLU A 134 -20.54 20.01 26.78
C GLU A 134 -20.83 18.60 26.25
N LEU A 135 -21.88 17.92 26.73
CA LEU A 135 -22.33 16.65 26.15
C LEU A 135 -22.79 16.80 24.68
N THR A 136 -23.43 17.93 24.36
CA THR A 136 -23.81 18.26 22.98
C THR A 136 -22.56 18.52 22.12
N ASN A 137 -21.55 19.20 22.66
CA ASN A 137 -20.28 19.42 21.98
C ASN A 137 -19.55 18.12 21.66
N ILE A 138 -19.60 17.12 22.56
CA ILE A 138 -19.07 15.77 22.30
C ILE A 138 -19.80 15.13 21.11
N LEU A 139 -21.13 15.17 21.10
CA LEU A 139 -21.94 14.61 20.01
C LEU A 139 -21.62 15.31 18.67
N LEU A 140 -21.46 16.64 18.68
CA LEU A 140 -21.10 17.41 17.50
C LEU A 140 -19.67 17.12 17.02
N ALA A 141 -18.72 16.97 17.93
CA ALA A 141 -17.34 16.60 17.60
C ALA A 141 -17.25 15.23 16.90
N GLN A 142 -18.21 14.33 17.16
CA GLN A 142 -18.30 13.02 16.51
C GLN A 142 -19.03 13.05 15.15
N SER A 143 -19.75 14.12 14.83
CA SER A 143 -20.53 14.22 13.59
C SER A 143 -19.69 14.22 12.30
N PHE A 144 -18.38 14.41 12.40
CA PHE A 144 -17.43 14.31 11.28
C PHE A 144 -17.23 12.87 10.77
N GLN A 145 -17.72 11.86 11.50
CA GLN A 145 -17.54 10.44 11.14
C GLN A 145 -18.19 10.06 9.80
N ASP A 146 -19.26 10.74 9.38
CA ASP A 146 -19.90 10.46 8.09
C ASP A 146 -18.99 10.83 6.90
N LEU A 147 -18.24 11.92 7.03
CA LEU A 147 -17.31 12.36 5.99
C LEU A 147 -16.04 11.50 5.97
N THR A 148 -15.47 11.18 7.14
CA THR A 148 -14.28 10.32 7.22
C THR A 148 -14.57 8.90 6.74
N GLY A 149 -15.76 8.36 7.06
CA GLY A 149 -16.20 7.06 6.55
C GLY A 149 -16.35 7.02 5.03
N GLN A 150 -16.92 8.07 4.44
CA GLN A 150 -17.02 8.20 2.97
C GLN A 150 -15.65 8.30 2.30
N VAL A 151 -14.73 9.08 2.87
CA VAL A 151 -13.36 9.21 2.37
C VAL A 151 -12.64 7.87 2.45
N LEU A 152 -12.73 7.16 3.57
CA LEU A 152 -12.10 5.84 3.75
C LEU A 152 -12.66 4.81 2.77
N ASN A 153 -13.99 4.78 2.57
CA ASN A 153 -14.60 3.89 1.58
C ASN A 153 -14.09 4.20 0.16
N ARG A 154 -13.94 5.48 -0.18
CA ARG A 154 -13.37 5.86 -1.48
C ARG A 154 -11.92 5.43 -1.61
N VAL A 155 -11.11 5.59 -0.57
CA VAL A 155 -9.73 5.09 -0.51
C VAL A 155 -9.70 3.58 -0.74
N ALA A 156 -10.55 2.81 -0.04
CA ALA A 156 -10.61 1.36 -0.18
C ALA A 156 -10.96 0.94 -1.62
N LEU A 157 -11.94 1.60 -2.25
CA LEU A 157 -12.31 1.34 -3.65
C LEU A 157 -11.16 1.64 -4.62
N THR A 158 -10.44 2.74 -4.40
CA THR A 158 -9.29 3.12 -5.23
C THR A 158 -8.15 2.12 -5.12
N ILE A 159 -7.82 1.69 -3.89
CA ILE A 159 -6.78 0.66 -3.65
C ILE A 159 -7.20 -0.66 -4.29
N SER A 160 -8.45 -1.08 -4.15
CA SER A 160 -8.95 -2.31 -4.77
C SER A 160 -8.89 -2.25 -6.31
N SER A 161 -9.18 -1.09 -6.90
CA SER A 161 -9.01 -0.92 -8.35
C SER A 161 -7.54 -1.01 -8.77
N LEU A 162 -6.61 -0.47 -7.97
CA LEU A 162 -5.18 -0.54 -8.25
C LEU A 162 -4.67 -1.99 -8.14
N GLU A 163 -5.11 -2.73 -7.12
CA GLU A 163 -4.82 -4.15 -6.93
C GLU A 163 -5.27 -4.97 -8.13
N GLN A 164 -6.52 -4.78 -8.60
CA GLN A 164 -7.02 -5.48 -9.79
C GLN A 164 -6.18 -5.19 -11.04
N SER A 165 -5.77 -3.94 -11.25
CA SER A 165 -4.89 -3.56 -12.36
C SER A 165 -3.52 -4.23 -12.25
N LEU A 166 -2.97 -4.39 -11.04
CA LEU A 166 -1.70 -5.12 -10.82
C LEU A 166 -1.83 -6.62 -11.08
N ILE A 167 -2.93 -7.24 -10.64
CA ILE A 167 -3.20 -8.66 -10.92
C ILE A 167 -3.33 -8.91 -12.43
N GLN A 168 -4.02 -8.02 -13.15
CA GLN A 168 -4.12 -8.07 -14.60
C GLN A 168 -2.75 -7.97 -15.29
N LEU A 169 -1.85 -7.14 -14.77
CA LEU A 169 -0.49 -7.03 -15.28
C LEU A 169 0.31 -8.32 -15.04
N ILE A 170 0.26 -8.87 -13.82
CA ILE A 170 0.99 -10.10 -13.46
C ILE A 170 0.52 -11.26 -14.34
N SER A 171 -0.79 -11.43 -14.50
CA SER A 171 -1.37 -12.45 -15.38
C SER A 171 -1.01 -12.24 -16.86
N ALA A 172 -0.97 -10.98 -17.34
CA ALA A 172 -0.51 -10.66 -18.69
C ALA A 172 0.98 -11.00 -18.90
N SER A 173 1.81 -10.93 -17.84
CA SER A 173 3.23 -11.30 -17.87
C SER A 173 3.50 -12.81 -17.92
N ARG A 174 2.45 -13.65 -18.07
CA ARG A 174 2.48 -15.12 -17.99
C ARG A 174 2.87 -15.69 -16.62
N HIS A 175 2.92 -14.87 -15.58
CA HIS A 175 3.00 -15.36 -14.21
C HIS A 175 1.59 -15.60 -13.71
N ASP A 176 1.35 -16.78 -13.14
CA ASP A 176 0.12 -17.05 -12.42
C ASP A 176 0.21 -16.35 -11.06
N TYR A 177 -0.66 -15.37 -10.84
CA TYR A 177 -0.70 -14.60 -9.59
C TYR A 177 -0.88 -15.53 -8.39
N ASP A 178 -1.71 -16.57 -8.54
CA ASP A 178 -2.01 -17.54 -7.47
C ASP A 178 -0.85 -18.54 -7.24
N ALA A 179 0.15 -18.57 -8.13
CA ALA A 179 1.35 -19.38 -7.99
C ALA A 179 2.52 -18.62 -7.33
N ILE A 180 2.36 -17.31 -7.07
CA ILE A 180 3.35 -16.54 -6.30
C ILE A 180 3.23 -16.99 -4.84
N PRO A 181 4.30 -17.55 -4.24
CA PRO A 181 4.25 -18.01 -2.86
C PRO A 181 3.95 -16.83 -1.93
N ASP A 182 3.06 -17.06 -0.96
CA ASP A 182 2.83 -16.13 0.14
C ASP A 182 4.17 -15.81 0.80
N LYS A 183 4.36 -14.55 1.22
CA LYS A 183 5.58 -14.11 1.89
C LYS A 183 5.80 -14.98 3.14
N GLU A 184 6.88 -15.75 3.17
CA GLU A 184 7.19 -16.67 4.28
C GLU A 184 7.19 -15.93 5.62
N GLU A 185 6.56 -16.54 6.64
CA GLU A 185 6.29 -15.95 7.95
C GLU A 185 7.56 -15.73 8.82
N GLU A 186 8.78 -15.93 8.33
CA GLU A 186 10.00 -15.68 9.12
C GLU A 186 10.16 -14.21 9.56
N ASP A 187 9.45 -13.29 8.89
CA ASP A 187 9.43 -11.84 9.18
C ASP A 187 8.35 -11.45 10.23
N THR A 188 7.53 -12.40 10.70
CA THR A 188 6.41 -12.11 11.64
C THR A 188 6.89 -11.80 13.06
N MET A 189 8.03 -12.33 13.50
CA MET A 189 8.62 -12.00 14.82
C MET A 189 9.19 -10.58 14.88
N GLN A 190 9.69 -10.03 13.77
CA GLN A 190 10.13 -8.63 13.70
C GLN A 190 8.94 -7.67 13.55
N LYS A 191 7.92 -8.03 12.78
CA LYS A 191 6.70 -7.22 12.65
C LYS A 191 5.84 -7.17 13.90
N SER A 192 5.76 -8.25 14.68
CA SER A 192 5.04 -8.22 15.97
C SER A 192 5.71 -7.30 17.00
N ALA A 193 7.03 -7.05 16.87
CA ALA A 193 7.71 -6.03 17.65
C ALA A 193 7.43 -4.59 17.16
N GLU A 194 7.27 -4.38 15.84
CA GLU A 194 6.91 -3.08 15.25
C GLU A 194 5.41 -2.74 15.38
N MET A 195 4.55 -3.75 15.49
CA MET A 195 3.09 -3.63 15.58
C MET A 195 2.59 -3.57 17.03
N LYS A 196 3.49 -3.66 18.03
CA LYS A 196 3.21 -3.37 19.44
C LYS A 196 2.76 -1.91 19.57
N GLY A 197 1.45 -1.69 19.67
CA GLY A 197 0.84 -0.38 19.91
C GLY A 197 -0.09 0.13 18.81
N ILE A 198 -0.28 -0.59 17.71
CA ILE A 198 -1.14 -0.15 16.60
C ILE A 198 -2.53 -0.80 16.68
N GLY A 199 -3.29 -0.46 17.72
CA GLY A 199 -4.72 -0.79 17.83
C GLY A 199 -5.08 -2.30 17.73
N PRO A 200 -6.38 -2.63 17.76
CA PRO A 200 -6.81 -4.03 17.65
C PRO A 200 -6.57 -4.59 16.24
N ASN A 201 -6.04 -5.81 16.18
CA ASN A 201 -5.84 -6.54 14.92
C ASN A 201 -7.20 -6.90 14.29
N VAL A 202 -7.51 -6.32 13.13
CA VAL A 202 -8.83 -6.47 12.47
C VAL A 202 -8.85 -7.46 11.29
N THR A 203 -7.72 -8.02 10.86
CA THR A 203 -7.69 -8.92 9.69
C THR A 203 -8.03 -10.37 10.06
N GLN A 204 -8.73 -11.08 9.15
CA GLN A 204 -9.21 -12.46 9.40
C GLN A 204 -8.08 -13.47 9.68
N LYS A 205 -6.92 -13.33 9.02
CA LYS A 205 -5.72 -14.15 9.31
C LYS A 205 -5.12 -13.84 10.70
N SER A 206 -5.17 -12.59 11.15
CA SER A 206 -4.62 -12.18 12.46
C SER A 206 -5.54 -12.48 13.63
N LYS A 207 -6.85 -12.60 13.42
CA LYS A 207 -7.81 -13.00 14.47
C LYS A 207 -7.54 -14.39 15.03
N GLN A 208 -6.84 -15.24 14.29
CA GLN A 208 -6.44 -16.57 14.75
C GLN A 208 -5.28 -16.53 15.76
N ASP A 209 -4.46 -15.47 15.72
CA ASP A 209 -3.33 -15.20 16.62
C ASP A 209 -3.60 -14.04 17.60
N SER A 210 -4.80 -13.44 17.55
CA SER A 210 -5.18 -12.37 18.47
C SER A 210 -5.51 -12.99 19.81
N ALA A 211 -4.59 -12.85 20.75
CA ALA A 211 -4.81 -13.17 22.16
C ALA A 211 -5.93 -12.26 22.70
N ASP A 212 -7.16 -12.76 22.62
CA ASP A 212 -8.39 -12.16 23.15
C ASP A 212 -8.51 -12.32 24.68
N SER A 213 -7.39 -12.62 25.36
CA SER A 213 -7.34 -12.89 26.78
C SER A 213 -6.96 -11.62 27.55
N GLN A 214 -7.93 -11.10 28.29
CA GLN A 214 -7.77 -10.10 29.36
C GLN A 214 -6.57 -10.39 30.30
N ALA A 215 -6.12 -11.64 30.39
CA ALA A 215 -4.93 -12.07 31.15
C ALA A 215 -3.62 -11.45 30.63
N ASP A 216 -3.47 -11.25 29.32
CA ASP A 216 -2.25 -10.67 28.76
C ASP A 216 -2.16 -9.15 28.99
N VAL A 217 -3.32 -8.51 29.21
CA VAL A 217 -3.41 -7.10 29.60
C VAL A 217 -2.99 -6.92 31.06
N ASP A 218 -3.41 -7.83 31.95
CA ASP A 218 -3.00 -7.81 33.37
C ASP A 218 -1.50 -8.08 33.53
N ASP A 219 -0.92 -8.95 32.70
CA ASP A 219 0.53 -9.22 32.71
C ASP A 219 1.35 -8.00 32.25
N LEU A 220 0.88 -7.26 31.24
CA LEU A 220 1.51 -6.02 30.75
C LEU A 220 1.40 -4.87 31.77
N LEU A 221 0.31 -4.79 32.53
CA LEU A 221 0.16 -3.81 33.62
C LEU A 221 1.06 -4.17 34.81
N GLY A 222 1.18 -5.47 35.12
CA GLY A 222 2.10 -5.97 36.14
C GLY A 222 3.58 -5.70 35.85
N GLU A 223 4.00 -5.77 34.57
CA GLU A 223 5.38 -5.44 34.17
C GLU A 223 5.67 -3.92 34.21
N LEU A 224 4.65 -3.08 34.05
CA LEU A 224 4.76 -1.61 34.14
C LEU A 224 4.64 -1.06 35.58
N GLY A 225 4.34 -1.92 36.56
CA GLY A 225 4.37 -1.58 37.98
C GLY A 225 3.17 -0.75 38.48
N ILE A 226 2.02 -0.86 37.83
CA ILE A 226 0.72 -0.32 38.31
C ILE A 226 -0.28 -1.44 38.55
#